data_AF-A0A9Q3Q1L0-F1
#
_entry.id   AF-A0A9Q3Q1L0-F1
#
_cell.length_a   1.000
_cell.length_b   1.000
_cell.length_c   1.000
_cell.angle_alpha   90.00
_cell.angle_beta   90.00
_cell.angle_gamma   90.00
#
_symmetry.space_group_name_H-M   'P 1'
#
loop_
_entity.id
_entity.type
_entity.pdbx_description
1 polymer ?
#
loop_
_entity_poly.entity_id
_entity_poly.type
_entity_poly.pdbx_seq_one_letter_code
_entity_poly.pdbx_strand_id
1 'polypeptide(L)'
;MTWPIGPNLAPVWIAATIKEEGQTCGCDSELENKHPTFPVSLMKPYQPSEKDLFLLRNPSPLTVPPVEQSEAKRIKKVIKERRLRGKYQREYLLKYRNTVHEDKWLSESEIPGSDRILREFRHERRPQACICL
;
A
#
# COMPACT_ATOMS: atom_id res chain seq x y z
N MET A 1 0.57 -23.05 -47.85
CA MET A 1 0.09 -24.41 -47.54
C MET A 1 0.47 -24.69 -46.09
N THR A 2 -0.43 -24.33 -45.17
CA THR A 2 -1.32 -25.22 -44.38
C THR A 2 -0.68 -25.63 -43.06
N TRP A 3 -1.04 -24.91 -41.99
CA TRP A 3 -0.87 -25.38 -40.62
C TRP A 3 -1.81 -26.58 -40.39
N PRO A 4 -1.40 -27.66 -39.71
CA PRO A 4 -2.31 -28.73 -39.36
C PRO A 4 -3.26 -28.26 -38.27
N ILE A 5 -4.55 -28.26 -38.63
CA ILE A 5 -5.68 -28.04 -37.74
C ILE A 5 -5.73 -29.21 -36.76
N GLY A 6 -5.38 -28.95 -35.50
CA GLY A 6 -5.59 -29.90 -34.40
C GLY A 6 -7.09 -30.13 -34.15
N PRO A 7 -7.51 -31.35 -33.79
CA PRO A 7 -8.92 -31.71 -33.75
C PRO A 7 -9.69 -30.98 -32.65
N ASN A 8 -10.86 -30.48 -33.08
CA ASN A 8 -12.00 -30.04 -32.29
C ASN A 8 -12.21 -30.92 -31.05
N LEU A 9 -11.97 -30.37 -29.87
CA LEU A 9 -12.50 -30.90 -28.63
C LEU A 9 -13.98 -30.49 -28.55
N ALA A 10 -14.84 -31.38 -29.04
CA ALA A 10 -16.28 -31.28 -28.83
C ALA A 10 -16.57 -31.24 -27.32
N PRO A 11 -17.54 -30.43 -26.86
CA PRO A 11 -17.98 -30.48 -25.48
C PRO A 11 -18.60 -31.86 -25.21
N VAL A 12 -18.06 -32.58 -24.23
CA VAL A 12 -18.65 -33.80 -23.69
C VAL A 12 -19.80 -33.36 -22.79
N TRP A 13 -21.02 -33.40 -23.32
CA TRP A 13 -22.23 -33.23 -22.52
C TRP A 13 -22.48 -34.57 -21.81
N ILE A 14 -22.18 -34.64 -20.52
CA ILE A 14 -22.61 -35.77 -19.69
C ILE A 14 -24.10 -35.51 -19.38
N ALA A 15 -24.99 -36.12 -20.16
CA ALA A 15 -26.39 -36.22 -19.80
C ALA A 15 -26.52 -37.23 -18.65
N ALA A 16 -26.63 -36.73 -17.42
CA ALA A 16 -26.98 -37.55 -16.28
C ALA A 16 -28.49 -37.84 -16.36
N THR A 17 -28.84 -39.05 -16.80
CA THR A 17 -30.20 -39.59 -16.69
C THR A 17 -30.51 -39.80 -15.21
N ILE A 18 -31.32 -38.91 -14.63
CA ILE A 18 -31.86 -39.11 -13.29
C ILE A 18 -32.95 -40.18 -13.42
N LYS A 19 -32.69 -41.33 -12.81
CA LYS A 19 -33.64 -42.43 -12.66
C LYS A 19 -34.63 -42.03 -11.57
N GLU A 20 -35.81 -41.55 -11.96
CA GLU A 20 -36.92 -41.32 -11.03
C GLU A 20 -37.50 -42.68 -10.63
N GLU A 21 -36.86 -43.35 -9.66
CA GLU A 21 -37.53 -44.39 -8.88
C GLU A 21 -38.43 -43.68 -7.87
N GLY A 22 -39.70 -43.51 -8.27
CA GLY A 22 -40.75 -42.99 -7.41
C GLY A 22 -40.96 -43.89 -6.20
N GLN A 23 -40.23 -43.59 -5.12
CA GLN A 23 -40.56 -44.06 -3.78
C GLN A 23 -41.67 -43.16 -3.25
N THR A 24 -42.92 -43.60 -3.39
CA THR A 24 -44.05 -42.97 -2.70
C THR A 24 -43.86 -43.17 -1.20
N CYS A 25 -43.37 -42.16 -0.50
CA CYS A 25 -43.43 -42.10 0.95
C CYS A 25 -44.87 -41.76 1.36
N GLY A 26 -45.51 -42.66 2.10
CA GLY A 26 -46.76 -42.33 2.78
C GLY A 26 -46.52 -41.16 3.70
N CYS A 27 -47.37 -40.13 3.61
CA CYS A 27 -47.39 -39.05 4.58
C CYS A 27 -47.91 -39.63 5.90
N ASP A 28 -47.01 -40.09 6.76
CA ASP A 28 -47.33 -40.32 8.16
C ASP A 28 -47.77 -38.96 8.73
N SER A 29 -49.04 -38.85 9.08
CA SER A 29 -49.71 -37.65 9.62
C SER A 29 -49.16 -37.18 10.98
N GLU A 30 -47.98 -37.64 11.39
CA GLU A 30 -47.32 -37.32 12.66
C GLU A 30 -46.24 -36.22 12.54
N LEU A 31 -45.98 -35.71 11.33
CA LEU A 31 -44.94 -34.70 11.07
C LEU A 31 -45.47 -33.26 10.90
N GLU A 32 -46.78 -33.05 10.80
CA GLU A 32 -47.37 -31.72 10.56
C GLU A 32 -47.09 -30.71 11.69
N ASN A 33 -46.76 -31.19 12.90
CA ASN A 33 -46.45 -30.35 14.07
C ASN A 33 -44.95 -30.30 14.43
N LYS A 34 -44.06 -30.83 13.60
CA LYS A 34 -42.61 -30.79 13.86
C LYS A 34 -41.94 -29.83 12.88
N HIS A 35 -41.12 -28.91 13.40
CA HIS A 35 -40.31 -28.03 12.56
C HIS A 35 -39.42 -28.88 11.64
N PRO A 36 -39.30 -28.55 10.34
CA PRO A 36 -38.40 -29.27 9.46
C PRO A 36 -36.97 -29.03 9.94
N THR A 37 -36.44 -30.00 10.68
CA THR A 37 -35.06 -29.98 11.14
C THR A 37 -34.18 -30.47 10.00
N PHE A 38 -33.43 -29.55 9.40
CA PHE A 38 -32.42 -29.90 8.41
C PHE A 38 -31.43 -30.90 9.04
N PRO A 39 -31.05 -31.98 8.33
CA PRO A 39 -30.00 -32.86 8.81
C PRO A 39 -28.70 -32.06 8.90
N VAL A 40 -28.20 -31.89 10.13
CA VAL A 40 -26.91 -31.26 10.37
C VAL A 40 -25.85 -32.33 10.18
N SER A 41 -25.19 -32.34 9.01
CA SER A 41 -23.94 -33.08 8.87
C SER A 41 -22.89 -32.37 9.71
N LEU A 42 -22.36 -33.04 10.74
CA LEU A 42 -21.23 -32.54 11.50
C LEU A 42 -20.07 -32.25 10.53
N MET A 43 -19.55 -31.03 10.56
CA MET A 43 -18.41 -30.66 9.74
C MET A 43 -17.24 -31.60 10.04
N LYS A 44 -16.46 -31.94 9.01
CA LYS A 44 -15.26 -32.74 9.18
C LYS A 44 -14.35 -32.08 10.23
N PRO A 45 -13.79 -32.86 11.18
CA PRO A 45 -12.83 -32.33 12.14
C PRO A 45 -11.68 -31.63 11.41
N TYR A 46 -11.28 -30.48 11.92
CA TYR A 46 -10.15 -29.74 11.38
C TYR A 46 -8.87 -30.58 11.48
N GLN A 47 -8.16 -30.74 10.37
CA GLN A 47 -6.85 -31.35 10.35
C GLN A 47 -5.78 -30.26 10.41
N PRO A 48 -4.79 -30.36 11.33
CA PRO A 48 -3.69 -29.43 11.35
C PRO A 48 -2.91 -29.50 10.04
N SER A 49 -2.44 -28.36 9.55
CA SER A 49 -1.67 -28.30 8.31
C SER A 49 -0.35 -29.06 8.48
N GLU A 50 -0.19 -30.16 7.74
CA GLU A 50 1.08 -30.86 7.61
C GLU A 50 2.08 -29.97 6.85
N LYS A 51 3.26 -29.77 7.42
CA LYS A 51 4.28 -28.87 6.84
C LYS A 51 4.88 -29.45 5.54
N ASP A 52 4.87 -30.77 5.41
CA ASP A 52 5.45 -31.49 4.26
C ASP A 52 4.56 -31.41 3.01
N LEU A 53 3.24 -31.33 3.20
CA LEU A 53 2.28 -31.16 2.10
C LEU A 53 2.23 -29.70 1.59
N PHE A 54 2.62 -28.74 2.42
CA PHE A 54 2.47 -27.31 2.13
C PHE A 54 3.77 -26.54 2.40
N LEU A 55 4.84 -26.89 1.68
CA LEU A 55 6.16 -26.27 1.80
C LEU A 55 6.14 -24.74 1.62
N LEU A 56 5.21 -24.22 0.81
CA LEU A 56 5.01 -22.79 0.55
C LEU A 56 4.39 -22.01 1.72
N ARG A 57 3.85 -22.67 2.75
CA ARG A 57 3.32 -22.02 3.96
C ARG A 57 4.41 -21.67 4.96
N ASN A 58 5.62 -22.20 4.80
CA ASN A 58 6.72 -21.84 5.68
C ASN A 58 7.04 -20.36 5.47
N PRO A 59 6.97 -19.52 6.52
CA PRO A 59 7.27 -18.10 6.36
C PRO A 59 8.73 -17.97 5.93
N SER A 60 8.95 -17.56 4.68
CA SER A 60 10.28 -17.17 4.23
C SER A 60 10.77 -16.05 5.14
N PRO A 61 12.04 -16.06 5.59
CA PRO A 61 12.58 -14.95 6.36
C PRO A 61 12.43 -13.67 5.54
N LEU A 62 11.65 -12.72 6.06
CA LEU A 62 11.48 -11.41 5.46
C LEU A 62 12.82 -10.68 5.53
N THR A 63 13.56 -10.65 4.42
CA THR A 63 14.74 -9.81 4.29
C THR A 63 14.25 -8.36 4.25
N VAL A 64 14.37 -7.64 5.37
CA VAL A 64 14.12 -6.21 5.41
C VAL A 64 15.21 -5.54 4.57
N PRO A 65 14.88 -4.83 3.48
CA PRO A 65 15.89 -4.12 2.71
C PRO A 65 16.55 -3.06 3.61
N PRO A 66 17.87 -2.85 3.48
CA PRO A 66 18.55 -1.80 4.22
C PRO A 66 17.92 -0.45 3.85
N VAL A 67 17.45 0.28 4.87
CA VAL A 67 16.93 1.64 4.69
C VAL A 67 18.11 2.52 4.33
N GLU A 68 18.21 2.93 3.06
CA GLU A 68 19.15 3.96 2.66
C GLU A 68 18.78 5.26 3.40
N GLN A 69 19.58 5.64 4.40
CA GLN A 69 19.41 6.87 5.18
C GLN A 69 19.76 8.14 4.37
N SER A 70 19.73 8.06 3.05
CA SER A 70 20.05 9.13 2.11
C SER A 70 18.79 9.77 1.56
N GLU A 71 17.74 9.94 2.38
CA GLU A 71 16.70 10.91 2.03
C GLU A 71 17.37 12.28 1.92
N ALA A 72 17.62 12.71 0.68
CA ALA A 72 18.24 13.99 0.40
C ALA A 72 17.48 15.07 1.17
N LYS A 73 18.17 15.77 2.08
CA LYS A 73 17.56 16.74 3.01
C LYS A 73 16.82 17.82 2.22
N ARG A 74 15.49 17.69 2.11
CA ARG A 74 14.66 18.64 1.35
C ARG A 74 14.39 19.87 2.21
N ILE A 75 14.93 21.00 1.79
CA ILE A 75 14.69 22.29 2.44
C ILE A 75 13.27 22.77 2.12
N LYS A 76 12.55 23.25 3.14
CA LYS A 76 11.22 23.84 3.00
C LYS A 76 11.29 25.33 2.75
N LYS A 77 11.97 26.07 3.62
CA LYS A 77 12.10 27.53 3.55
C LYS A 77 13.23 28.07 4.43
N VAL A 78 13.66 29.31 4.17
CA VAL A 78 14.54 30.09 5.06
C VAL A 78 13.68 30.85 6.06
N ILE A 79 14.01 30.78 7.35
CA ILE A 79 13.28 31.47 8.42
C ILE A 79 13.93 32.82 8.74
N LYS A 80 15.26 32.82 8.92
CA LYS A 80 16.03 33.98 9.39
C LYS A 80 17.34 34.08 8.62
N GLU A 81 17.85 35.30 8.55
CA GLU A 81 19.23 35.57 8.14
C GLU A 81 20.00 36.19 9.31
N ARG A 82 21.29 35.89 9.41
CA ARG A 82 22.21 36.58 10.32
C ARG A 82 23.52 36.87 9.62
N ARG A 83 24.16 37.97 10.01
CA ARG A 83 25.53 38.31 9.59
C ARG A 83 26.47 38.01 10.74
N LEU A 84 27.51 37.22 10.46
CA LEU A 84 28.55 36.97 11.45
C LEU A 84 29.38 38.24 11.66
N ARG A 85 29.62 38.61 12.93
CA ARG A 85 30.49 39.74 13.25
C ARG A 85 31.92 39.39 12.83
N GLY A 86 32.58 40.27 12.07
CA GLY A 86 33.95 40.07 11.59
C GLY A 86 34.11 39.23 10.32
N LYS A 87 33.02 38.68 9.76
CA LYS A 87 33.04 38.03 8.44
C LYS A 87 32.04 38.71 7.50
N TYR A 88 32.39 38.82 6.22
CA TYR A 88 31.46 39.29 5.19
C TYR A 88 30.42 38.23 4.77
N GLN A 89 30.44 37.06 5.41
CA GLN A 89 29.54 35.96 5.14
C GLN A 89 28.21 36.10 5.89
N ARG A 90 27.13 35.69 5.21
CA ARG A 90 25.78 35.59 5.77
C ARG A 90 25.45 34.12 6.00
N GLU A 91 24.70 33.87 7.07
CA GLU A 91 24.15 32.56 7.36
C GLU A 91 22.63 32.63 7.37
N TYR A 92 22.01 31.53 6.95
CA TYR A 92 20.58 31.40 6.80
C TYR A 92 20.08 30.24 7.66
N LEU A 93 19.04 30.49 8.44
CA LEU A 93 18.36 29.47 9.24
C LEU A 93 17.37 28.74 8.35
N LEU A 94 17.61 27.46 8.12
CA LEU A 94 16.80 26.65 7.22
C LEU A 94 15.81 25.79 8.01
N LYS A 95 14.59 25.75 7.50
CA LYS A 95 13.56 24.80 7.89
C LYS A 95 13.53 23.64 6.91
N TYR A 96 13.64 22.41 7.40
CA TYR A 96 13.48 21.22 6.57
C TYR A 96 12.01 20.83 6.40
N ARG A 97 11.71 20.08 5.33
CA ARG A 97 10.36 19.53 5.10
C ARG A 97 10.06 18.39 6.07
N ASN A 98 11.05 17.55 6.34
CA ASN A 98 10.92 16.42 7.25
C ASN A 98 11.02 16.94 8.69
N THR A 99 10.09 16.53 9.55
CA THR A 99 10.06 16.88 10.99
C THR A 99 11.20 16.24 11.78
N VAL A 100 11.87 15.25 11.20
CA VAL A 100 13.02 14.56 11.78
C VAL A 100 14.26 15.47 11.82
N HIS A 101 14.35 16.46 10.93
CA HIS A 101 15.51 17.34 10.85
C HIS A 101 15.24 18.67 11.56
N GLU A 102 16.13 19.00 12.50
CA GLU A 102 16.10 20.28 13.20
C GLU A 102 16.54 21.45 12.31
N ASP A 103 16.09 22.65 12.69
CA ASP A 103 16.41 23.88 11.97
C ASP A 103 17.90 24.23 12.17
N LYS A 104 18.65 24.39 11.07
CA LYS A 104 20.10 24.60 11.10
C LYS A 104 20.51 25.88 10.39
N TRP A 105 21.51 26.57 10.95
CA TRP A 105 22.21 27.67 10.29
C TRP A 105 23.21 27.13 9.29
N LEU A 106 23.05 27.48 8.01
CA LEU A 106 23.99 27.14 6.94
C LEU A 106 24.46 28.38 6.19
N SER A 107 25.64 28.29 5.60
CA SER A 107 26.17 29.28 4.65
C SER A 107 25.51 29.12 3.28
N GLU A 108 25.62 30.14 2.42
CA GLU A 108 25.04 30.13 1.07
C GLU A 108 25.59 28.98 0.19
N SER A 109 26.87 28.63 0.35
CA SER A 109 27.54 27.58 -0.43
C SER A 109 27.10 26.17 -0.04
N GLU A 110 26.64 25.97 1.19
CA GLU A 110 26.20 24.67 1.71
C GLU A 110 24.76 24.33 1.31
N ILE A 111 24.03 25.30 0.74
CA ILE A 111 22.61 25.16 0.42
C ILE A 111 22.45 24.67 -1.03
N PRO A 112 21.82 23.50 -1.26
CA PRO A 112 21.50 23.07 -2.62
C PRO A 112 20.46 24.00 -3.25
N GLY A 113 20.80 24.62 -4.38
CA GLY A 113 19.91 25.53 -5.10
C GLY A 113 19.60 26.83 -4.34
N SER A 114 20.60 27.38 -3.64
CA SER A 114 20.51 28.59 -2.81
C SER A 114 19.81 29.76 -3.51
N ASP A 115 20.13 30.03 -4.77
CA ASP A 115 19.59 31.16 -5.54
C ASP A 115 18.06 31.25 -5.53
N ARG A 116 17.39 30.11 -5.75
CA ARG A 116 15.94 30.05 -5.80
C ARG A 116 15.34 30.33 -4.43
N ILE A 117 15.83 29.63 -3.41
CA ILE A 117 15.31 29.70 -2.04
C ILE A 117 15.54 31.10 -1.46
N LEU A 118 16.72 31.69 -1.69
CA LEU A 118 17.06 33.03 -1.22
C LEU A 118 16.31 34.13 -1.98
N ARG A 119 15.96 33.91 -3.25
CA ARG A 119 15.09 34.84 -4.00
C ARG A 119 13.67 34.85 -3.43
N GLU A 120 13.10 33.67 -3.16
CA GLU A 120 11.79 33.53 -2.52
C GLU A 120 11.79 34.21 -1.13
N PHE A 121 12.80 33.96 -0.30
CA PHE A 121 12.94 34.59 1.02
C PHE A 121 13.04 36.13 0.94
N ARG A 122 13.82 36.66 -0.02
CA ARG A 122 13.92 38.12 -0.24
C ARG A 122 12.60 38.72 -0.69
N HIS A 123 11.82 37.99 -1.49
CA HIS A 123 10.50 38.42 -1.93
C HIS A 123 9.51 38.49 -0.76
N GLU A 124 9.45 37.45 0.07
CA GLU A 124 8.58 37.40 1.25
C GLU A 124 8.88 38.49 2.28
N ARG A 125 10.17 38.86 2.43
CA ARG A 125 10.60 39.85 3.41
C ARG A 125 10.45 41.31 2.94
N ARG A 126 10.18 41.55 1.65
CA ARG A 126 9.92 42.92 1.20
C ARG A 126 8.71 43.43 1.99
N PRO A 127 8.80 44.61 2.64
CA PRO A 127 7.60 45.24 3.15
C PRO A 127 6.65 45.35 1.97
N GLN A 128 5.41 44.88 2.14
CA GLN A 128 4.35 45.08 1.16
C GLN A 128 4.24 46.60 1.01
N ALA A 129 4.95 47.17 0.04
CA ALA A 129 4.79 48.56 -0.29
C ALA A 129 3.32 48.67 -0.70
N CYS A 130 2.55 49.43 0.07
CA CYS A 130 1.18 49.74 -0.28
C CYS A 130 1.20 50.23 -1.73
N ILE A 131 0.67 49.41 -2.64
CA ILE A 131 0.50 49.80 -4.03
C ILE A 131 -0.67 50.78 -3.99
N CYS A 132 -0.36 52.07 -3.84
CA CYS A 132 -1.32 53.13 -4.05
C CYS A 132 -1.59 53.19 -5.56
N LEU A 133 -2.68 52.55 -6.00
CA LEU A 133 -3.30 52.77 -7.30
C LEU A 133 -4.00 54.12 -7.34
#